data_AF-A0A5Q4GRN2-F1
#
_entry.id   AF-A0A5Q4GRN2-F1
#
_cell.length_a   1.000
_cell.length_b   1.000
_cell.length_c   1.000
_cell.angle_alpha   90.00
_cell.angle_beta   90.00
_cell.angle_gamma   90.00
#
_symmetry.space_group_name_H-M   'P 1'
#
loop_
_entity.id
_entity.type
_entity.pdbx_description
1 polymer ?
#
loop_
_entity_poly.entity_id
_entity_poly.type
_entity_poly.pdbx_seq_one_letter_code
_entity_poly.pdbx_strand_id
1 'polypeptide(L)'
;MAESARAGYLQARLQARHGQRPGEDEWRRIEASVDVLHYLDAVRQTPLKRWVRGVSPDSSSSEIERLLRANWRDVVEQSAAWAPKAWRGMLLWCRWLPDLPALAHLLGGGAVQPWMKKDPVIGRFALQPPTLCLAALNDTELAPMVSALSSGSDVREAWQAVFHDLLPRAASVATTAEIEQLVRIADHHDARMTEAPAEQDGQALRAELGERFERVFRRAAGTVAALFAFLGLEGLDAERVRAGLVTRRLLRRVPEGLTWA
;
A
#
# COMPACT_ATOMS: atom_id res chain seq x y z
N MET A 1 -12.27 8.70 -30.45
CA MET A 1 -13.50 8.78 -29.62
C MET A 1 -13.48 7.80 -28.44
N ALA A 2 -13.27 6.49 -28.66
CA ALA A 2 -13.28 5.50 -27.56
C ALA A 2 -12.18 5.71 -26.49
N GLU A 3 -11.00 6.19 -26.88
CA GLU A 3 -9.89 6.45 -25.96
C GLU A 3 -10.13 7.68 -25.08
N SER A 4 -10.67 8.76 -25.66
CA SER A 4 -11.09 9.96 -24.91
C SER A 4 -12.22 9.65 -23.92
N ALA A 5 -13.20 8.82 -24.30
CA ALA A 5 -14.26 8.37 -23.39
C ALA A 5 -13.72 7.53 -22.21
N ARG A 6 -12.72 6.68 -22.45
CA ARG A 6 -12.05 5.90 -21.39
C ARG A 6 -11.25 6.80 -20.45
N ALA A 7 -10.52 7.77 -20.98
CA ALA A 7 -9.79 8.76 -20.17
C ALA A 7 -10.75 9.59 -19.30
N GLY A 8 -11.88 10.04 -19.87
CA GLY A 8 -12.94 10.73 -19.12
C GLY A 8 -13.57 9.86 -18.03
N TYR A 9 -13.85 8.59 -18.31
CA TYR A 9 -14.35 7.64 -17.31
C TYR A 9 -13.36 7.43 -16.16
N LEU A 10 -12.08 7.20 -16.47
CA LEU A 10 -11.02 7.06 -15.47
C LEU A 10 -10.92 8.31 -14.60
N GLN A 11 -10.86 9.50 -15.23
CA GLN A 11 -10.76 10.77 -14.52
C GLN A 11 -11.97 11.00 -13.61
N ALA A 12 -13.19 10.75 -14.08
CA ALA A 12 -14.40 10.90 -13.28
C ALA A 12 -14.41 9.98 -12.05
N ARG A 13 -14.01 8.71 -12.22
CA ARG A 13 -13.89 7.75 -11.10
C ARG A 13 -12.85 8.18 -10.09
N LEU A 14 -11.67 8.58 -10.56
CA LEU A 14 -10.57 9.05 -9.72
C LEU A 14 -10.95 10.30 -8.94
N GLN A 15 -11.55 11.31 -9.59
CA GLN A 15 -11.95 12.54 -8.93
C GLN A 15 -13.08 12.31 -7.91
N ALA A 16 -14.08 11.49 -8.26
CA ALA A 16 -15.14 11.13 -7.34
C ALA A 16 -14.59 10.40 -6.10
N ARG A 17 -13.58 9.53 -6.28
CA ARG A 17 -12.99 8.78 -5.18
C ARG A 17 -12.04 9.62 -4.34
N HIS A 18 -11.21 10.43 -4.99
CA HIS A 18 -10.29 11.35 -4.33
C HIS A 18 -11.05 12.40 -3.51
N GLY A 19 -12.15 12.95 -4.04
CA GLY A 19 -12.99 13.92 -3.33
C GLY A 19 -13.73 13.37 -2.10
N GLN A 20 -13.74 12.06 -1.90
CA GLN A 20 -14.27 11.41 -0.69
C GLN A 20 -13.20 11.26 0.40
N ARG A 21 -11.93 11.59 0.13
CA ARG A 21 -10.88 11.42 1.13
C ARG A 21 -11.13 12.38 2.31
N PRO A 22 -10.97 11.90 3.55
CA PRO A 22 -11.11 12.74 4.74
C PRO A 22 -10.05 13.84 4.74
N GLY A 23 -10.47 15.06 5.09
CA GLY A 23 -9.54 16.15 5.39
C GLY A 23 -8.93 16.02 6.79
N GLU A 24 -7.96 16.87 7.11
CA GLU A 24 -7.27 16.82 8.41
C GLU A 24 -8.20 17.02 9.61
N ASP A 25 -9.27 17.81 9.48
CA ASP A 25 -10.26 18.00 10.56
C ASP A 25 -11.07 16.73 10.83
N GLU A 26 -11.34 15.93 9.80
CA GLU A 26 -12.00 14.65 9.94
C GLU A 26 -11.06 13.61 10.55
N TRP A 27 -9.80 13.58 10.10
CA TRP A 27 -8.77 12.74 10.70
C TRP A 27 -8.54 13.04 12.18
N ARG A 28 -8.38 14.32 12.56
CA ARG A 28 -8.22 14.73 13.97
C ARG A 28 -9.37 14.24 14.84
N ARG A 29 -10.61 14.25 14.32
CA ARG A 29 -11.79 13.72 15.03
C ARG A 29 -11.74 12.20 15.17
N ILE A 30 -11.34 11.47 14.14
CA ILE A 30 -11.16 10.01 14.20
C ILE A 30 -10.09 9.65 15.24
N GLU A 31 -8.94 10.33 15.17
CA GLU A 31 -7.76 10.08 15.99
C GLU A 31 -7.92 10.49 17.44
N ALA A 32 -8.88 11.35 17.78
CA ALA A 32 -9.24 11.67 19.16
C ALA A 32 -9.87 10.48 19.93
N SER A 33 -10.25 9.40 19.23
CA SER A 33 -10.83 8.20 19.86
C SER A 33 -9.82 7.53 20.79
N VAL A 34 -10.22 7.20 22.02
CA VAL A 34 -9.32 6.63 23.05
C VAL A 34 -9.11 5.13 22.89
N ASP A 35 -10.15 4.39 22.47
CA ASP A 35 -10.10 2.93 22.33
C ASP A 35 -10.44 2.45 20.91
N VAL A 36 -10.20 1.16 20.67
CA VAL A 36 -10.42 0.51 19.37
C VAL A 36 -11.87 0.57 18.91
N LEU A 37 -12.85 0.45 19.82
CA LEU A 37 -14.27 0.43 19.45
C LEU A 37 -14.69 1.79 18.90
N HIS A 38 -14.43 2.87 19.64
CA HIS A 38 -14.75 4.23 19.23
C HIS A 38 -13.99 4.62 17.96
N TYR A 39 -12.72 4.20 17.83
CA TYR A 39 -11.94 4.43 16.62
C TYR A 39 -12.54 3.73 15.40
N LEU A 40 -12.91 2.44 15.53
CA LEU A 40 -13.56 1.69 14.46
C LEU A 40 -14.88 2.32 14.04
N ASP A 41 -15.70 2.74 15.00
CA ASP A 41 -16.97 3.38 14.70
C ASP A 41 -16.77 4.74 14.00
N ALA A 42 -15.81 5.55 14.45
CA ALA A 42 -15.46 6.80 13.78
C ALA A 42 -14.99 6.57 12.33
N VAL A 43 -14.09 5.61 12.09
CA VAL A 43 -13.62 5.25 10.74
C VAL A 43 -14.78 4.74 9.86
N ARG A 44 -15.73 3.99 10.42
CA ARG A 44 -16.88 3.45 9.67
C ARG A 44 -17.84 4.52 9.19
N GLN A 45 -17.90 5.67 9.85
CA GLN A 45 -18.73 6.80 9.43
C GLN A 45 -18.12 7.60 8.26
N THR A 46 -16.87 7.32 7.87
CA THR A 46 -16.20 8.01 6.77
C THR A 46 -15.95 7.09 5.58
N PRO A 47 -15.49 7.63 4.44
CA PRO A 47 -15.08 6.82 3.29
C PRO A 47 -13.90 5.85 3.56
N LEU A 48 -13.22 5.98 4.71
CA LEU A 48 -12.19 5.05 5.18
C LEU A 48 -12.75 3.70 5.63
N LYS A 49 -14.07 3.55 5.80
CA LYS A 49 -14.74 2.30 6.24
C LYS A 49 -14.30 1.03 5.49
N ARG A 50 -13.85 1.17 4.24
CA ARG A 50 -13.27 0.07 3.44
C ARG A 50 -12.04 -0.56 4.09
N TRP A 51 -11.21 0.23 4.78
CA TRP A 51 -9.98 -0.23 5.39
C TRP A 51 -10.24 -1.10 6.62
N VAL A 52 -11.36 -0.85 7.31
CA VAL A 52 -11.79 -1.60 8.49
C VAL A 52 -12.84 -2.66 8.18
N ARG A 53 -13.06 -2.99 6.91
CA ARG A 53 -14.01 -4.03 6.52
C ARG A 53 -13.55 -5.38 7.09
N GLY A 54 -14.46 -6.04 7.81
CA GLY A 54 -14.20 -7.31 8.48
C GLY A 54 -13.48 -7.19 9.84
N VAL A 55 -12.99 -6.00 10.21
CA VAL A 55 -12.35 -5.78 11.51
C VAL A 55 -13.43 -5.64 12.59
N SER A 56 -13.30 -6.42 13.66
CA SER A 56 -14.12 -6.32 14.88
C SER A 56 -13.33 -5.70 16.03
N PRO A 57 -14.01 -5.17 17.07
CA PRO A 57 -13.34 -4.68 18.27
C PRO A 57 -12.48 -5.75 18.98
N ASP A 58 -12.86 -7.01 18.84
CA ASP A 58 -12.18 -8.15 19.45
C ASP A 58 -11.02 -8.69 18.61
N SER A 59 -10.88 -8.22 17.37
CA SER A 59 -9.82 -8.66 16.45
C SER A 59 -8.44 -8.48 17.08
N SER A 60 -7.65 -9.54 17.05
CA SER A 60 -6.23 -9.51 17.42
C SER A 60 -5.42 -8.64 16.47
N SER A 61 -4.22 -8.22 16.89
CA SER A 61 -3.32 -7.42 16.04
C SER A 61 -2.99 -8.13 14.74
N SER A 62 -2.72 -9.45 14.78
CA SER A 62 -2.44 -10.24 13.58
C SER A 62 -3.65 -10.36 12.64
N GLU A 63 -4.87 -10.43 13.17
CA GLU A 63 -6.09 -10.40 12.36
C GLU A 63 -6.32 -9.03 11.72
N ILE A 64 -6.09 -7.94 12.47
CA ILE A 64 -6.16 -6.57 11.94
C ILE A 64 -5.19 -6.41 10.77
N GLU A 65 -3.93 -6.78 10.94
CA GLU A 65 -2.91 -6.71 9.87
C GLU A 65 -3.32 -7.53 8.64
N ARG A 66 -3.78 -8.76 8.84
CA ARG A 66 -4.24 -9.63 7.76
C ARG A 66 -5.41 -9.01 6.99
N LEU A 67 -6.39 -8.44 7.70
CA LEU A 67 -7.56 -7.81 7.10
C LEU A 67 -7.20 -6.53 6.35
N LEU A 68 -6.28 -5.72 6.87
CA LEU A 68 -5.79 -4.53 6.18
C LEU A 68 -5.07 -4.89 4.88
N ARG A 69 -4.21 -5.91 4.88
CA ARG A 69 -3.58 -6.40 3.64
C ARG A 69 -4.61 -6.94 2.64
N ALA A 70 -5.64 -7.65 3.10
CA ALA A 70 -6.73 -8.08 2.23
C ALA A 70 -7.49 -6.88 1.62
N ASN A 71 -7.86 -5.90 2.43
CA ASN A 71 -8.55 -4.69 1.99
C ASN A 71 -7.69 -3.87 1.00
N TRP A 72 -6.37 -3.84 1.16
CA TRP A 72 -5.44 -3.26 0.17
C TRP A 72 -5.55 -3.95 -1.19
N ARG A 73 -5.50 -5.29 -1.24
CA ARG A 73 -5.62 -6.05 -2.49
C ARG A 73 -6.93 -5.72 -3.20
N ASP A 74 -8.03 -5.66 -2.47
CA ASP A 74 -9.33 -5.29 -3.02
C ASP A 74 -9.36 -3.87 -3.59
N VAL A 75 -8.68 -2.91 -2.96
CA VAL A 75 -8.55 -1.54 -3.47
C VAL A 75 -7.73 -1.50 -4.76
N VAL A 76 -6.63 -2.25 -4.82
CA VAL A 76 -5.81 -2.38 -6.01
C VAL A 76 -6.59 -3.03 -7.16
N GLU A 77 -7.32 -4.11 -6.90
CA GLU A 77 -8.14 -4.79 -7.91
C GLU A 77 -9.26 -3.90 -8.46
N GLN A 78 -9.97 -3.18 -7.58
CA GLN A 78 -10.98 -2.20 -7.99
C GLN A 78 -10.39 -1.08 -8.84
N SER A 79 -9.22 -0.57 -8.46
CA SER A 79 -8.53 0.51 -9.18
C SER A 79 -8.03 0.03 -10.55
N ALA A 80 -7.48 -1.19 -10.62
CA ALA A 80 -7.05 -1.82 -11.86
C ALA A 80 -8.22 -2.05 -12.84
N ALA A 81 -9.44 -2.26 -12.35
CA ALA A 81 -10.63 -2.40 -13.21
C ALA A 81 -10.93 -1.13 -14.00
N TRP A 82 -10.57 0.05 -13.48
CA TRP A 82 -10.73 1.34 -14.18
C TRP A 82 -9.62 1.60 -15.21
N ALA A 83 -8.49 0.90 -15.07
CA ALA A 83 -7.33 1.11 -15.93
C ALA A 83 -7.51 0.51 -17.34
N PRO A 84 -6.85 1.10 -18.35
CA PRO A 84 -6.74 0.47 -19.65
C PRO A 84 -6.06 -0.90 -19.53
N LYS A 85 -6.47 -1.87 -20.36
CA LYS A 85 -6.05 -3.29 -20.27
C LYS A 85 -4.52 -3.46 -20.19
N ALA A 86 -3.76 -2.69 -20.97
CA ALA A 86 -2.31 -2.76 -21.00
C ALA A 86 -1.65 -2.45 -19.65
N TRP A 87 -2.27 -1.59 -18.83
CA TRP A 87 -1.73 -1.12 -17.55
C TRP A 87 -2.15 -1.97 -16.35
N ARG A 88 -3.11 -2.89 -16.54
CA ARG A 88 -3.70 -3.67 -15.44
C ARG A 88 -2.69 -4.55 -14.74
N GLY A 89 -1.77 -5.18 -15.47
CA GLY A 89 -0.73 -6.03 -14.89
C GLY A 89 0.16 -5.25 -13.91
N MET A 90 0.63 -4.09 -14.34
CA MET A 90 1.46 -3.19 -13.54
C MET A 90 0.72 -2.70 -12.27
N LEU A 91 -0.57 -2.38 -12.35
CA LEU A 91 -1.37 -1.99 -11.18
C LEU A 91 -1.62 -3.15 -10.23
N LEU A 92 -1.98 -4.32 -10.76
CA LEU A 92 -2.21 -5.51 -9.93
C LEU A 92 -0.93 -5.95 -9.21
N TRP A 93 0.25 -5.64 -9.76
CA TRP A 93 1.53 -5.88 -9.09
C TRP A 93 1.66 -5.13 -7.75
N CYS A 94 1.04 -3.95 -7.62
CA CYS A 94 1.02 -3.16 -6.38
C CYS A 94 0.27 -3.86 -5.23
N ARG A 95 -0.53 -4.90 -5.49
CA ARG A 95 -1.25 -5.66 -4.44
C ARG A 95 -0.31 -6.33 -3.42
N TRP A 96 0.94 -6.54 -3.82
CA TRP A 96 1.98 -7.19 -3.04
C TRP A 96 2.79 -6.24 -2.15
N LEU A 97 2.66 -4.92 -2.31
CA LEU A 97 3.43 -3.93 -1.55
C LEU A 97 3.40 -4.18 -0.02
N PRO A 98 2.24 -4.44 0.62
CA PRO A 98 2.20 -4.70 2.06
C PRO A 98 2.79 -6.04 2.50
N ASP A 99 3.00 -6.97 1.56
CA ASP A 99 3.57 -8.29 1.86
C ASP A 99 5.10 -8.31 1.73
N LEU A 100 5.70 -7.31 1.07
CA LEU A 100 7.15 -7.27 0.82
C LEU A 100 8.00 -7.40 2.10
N PRO A 101 7.67 -6.74 3.23
CA PRO A 101 8.45 -6.91 4.46
C PRO A 101 8.42 -8.34 5.01
N ALA A 102 7.27 -9.01 4.92
CA ALA A 102 7.15 -10.40 5.36
C ALA A 102 7.92 -11.35 4.45
N LEU A 103 7.91 -11.10 3.13
CA LEU A 103 8.72 -11.84 2.16
C LEU A 103 10.22 -11.63 2.40
N ALA A 104 10.65 -10.38 2.63
CA ALA A 104 12.04 -10.05 2.94
C ALA A 104 12.52 -10.77 4.21
N HIS A 105 11.69 -10.79 5.26
CA HIS A 105 11.98 -11.54 6.48
C HIS A 105 12.17 -13.05 6.22
N LEU A 106 11.25 -13.68 5.49
CA LEU A 106 11.30 -15.12 5.22
C LEU A 106 12.48 -15.50 4.31
N LEU A 107 12.70 -14.75 3.24
CA LEU A 107 13.80 -14.96 2.29
C LEU A 107 15.16 -14.66 2.93
N GLY A 108 15.20 -13.74 3.90
CA GLY A 108 16.40 -13.42 4.69
C GLY A 108 16.73 -14.44 5.79
N GLY A 109 15.99 -15.55 5.93
CA GLY A 109 16.25 -16.54 6.99
C GLY A 109 15.59 -16.25 8.33
N GLY A 110 14.70 -15.27 8.38
CA GLY A 110 13.93 -14.96 9.57
C GLY A 110 13.03 -16.12 10.00
N ALA A 111 12.89 -16.30 11.32
CA ALA A 111 12.07 -17.37 11.89
C ALA A 111 10.59 -17.23 11.48
N VAL A 112 9.98 -18.33 11.06
CA VAL A 112 8.56 -18.37 10.68
C VAL A 112 7.68 -18.17 11.91
N GLN A 113 6.92 -17.08 11.91
CA GLN A 113 6.03 -16.74 13.03
C GLN A 113 4.69 -17.49 12.96
N PRO A 114 4.02 -17.75 14.11
CA PRO A 114 2.73 -18.45 14.11
C PRO A 114 1.64 -17.77 13.27
N TRP A 115 1.65 -16.43 13.21
CA TRP A 115 0.68 -15.69 12.40
C TRP A 115 0.91 -15.88 10.89
N MET A 116 2.17 -16.05 10.45
CA MET A 116 2.52 -16.24 9.04
C MET A 116 1.92 -17.54 8.50
N LYS A 117 1.96 -18.62 9.31
CA LYS A 117 1.37 -19.92 8.95
C LYS A 117 -0.15 -19.88 8.82
N LYS A 118 -0.82 -18.99 9.55
CA LYS A 118 -2.27 -18.82 9.54
C LYS A 118 -2.75 -17.81 8.49
N ASP A 119 -1.83 -17.07 7.87
CA ASP A 119 -2.16 -16.11 6.84
C ASP A 119 -2.41 -16.83 5.50
N PRO A 120 -3.54 -16.58 4.83
CA PRO A 120 -3.90 -17.29 3.59
C PRO A 120 -2.99 -16.98 2.41
N VAL A 121 -2.27 -15.85 2.43
CA VAL A 121 -1.33 -15.44 1.38
C VAL A 121 0.10 -15.77 1.79
N ILE A 122 0.56 -15.26 2.93
CA ILE A 122 1.94 -15.43 3.40
C ILE A 122 2.23 -16.88 3.81
N GLY A 123 1.22 -17.64 4.25
CA GLY A 123 1.39 -19.03 4.68
C GLY A 123 1.99 -19.94 3.62
N ARG A 124 1.81 -19.61 2.33
CA ARG A 124 2.41 -20.33 1.18
C ARG A 124 3.94 -20.21 1.14
N PHE A 125 4.48 -19.12 1.71
CA PHE A 125 5.91 -18.80 1.74
C PHE A 125 6.54 -19.05 3.12
N ALA A 126 5.73 -19.36 4.13
CA ALA A 126 6.13 -19.59 5.53
C ALA A 126 6.86 -20.94 5.71
N LEU A 127 7.87 -21.18 4.89
CA LEU A 127 8.65 -22.41 4.77
C LEU A 127 10.09 -22.18 5.22
N GLN A 128 10.76 -23.26 5.61
CA GLN A 128 12.18 -23.27 5.99
C GLN A 128 12.86 -24.49 5.38
N PRO A 129 14.11 -24.37 4.87
CA PRO A 129 14.97 -23.16 4.83
C PRO A 129 14.52 -22.11 3.78
N PRO A 130 15.15 -20.91 3.72
CA PRO A 130 14.77 -19.83 2.78
C PRO A 130 14.74 -20.23 1.31
N THR A 131 15.52 -21.24 0.91
CA THR A 131 15.50 -21.79 -0.45
C THR A 131 14.14 -22.40 -0.81
N LEU A 132 13.39 -22.97 0.16
CA LEU A 132 12.02 -23.43 -0.06
C LEU A 132 11.04 -22.27 -0.19
N CYS A 133 11.24 -21.19 0.56
CA CYS A 133 10.47 -19.95 0.40
C CYS A 133 10.66 -19.37 -1.01
N LEU A 134 11.91 -19.28 -1.48
CA LEU A 134 12.24 -18.83 -2.82
C LEU A 134 11.63 -19.75 -3.90
N ALA A 135 11.73 -21.07 -3.73
CA ALA A 135 11.14 -22.03 -4.66
C ALA A 135 9.61 -21.88 -4.75
N ALA A 136 8.93 -21.64 -3.63
CA ALA A 136 7.47 -21.47 -3.56
C ALA A 136 6.97 -20.23 -4.33
N LEU A 137 7.82 -19.23 -4.59
CA LEU A 137 7.45 -18.09 -5.42
C LEU A 137 7.13 -18.50 -6.88
N ASN A 138 7.76 -19.55 -7.41
CA ASN A 138 7.58 -20.00 -8.80
C ASN A 138 6.14 -20.42 -9.11
N ASP A 139 5.40 -20.91 -8.11
CA ASP A 139 4.01 -21.35 -8.27
C ASP A 139 2.99 -20.22 -8.04
N THR A 140 3.46 -18.98 -8.05
CA THR A 140 2.64 -17.79 -7.78
C THR A 140 2.92 -16.70 -8.80
N GLU A 141 2.15 -15.61 -8.73
CA GLU A 141 2.37 -14.43 -9.55
C GLU A 141 3.70 -13.75 -9.26
N LEU A 142 4.36 -14.06 -8.13
CA LEU A 142 5.69 -13.54 -7.77
C LEU A 142 6.85 -14.24 -8.49
N ALA A 143 6.58 -15.27 -9.30
CA ALA A 143 7.60 -16.00 -10.07
C ALA A 143 8.61 -15.11 -10.82
N PRO A 144 8.23 -13.96 -11.43
CA PRO A 144 9.19 -13.09 -12.11
C PRO A 144 10.30 -12.53 -11.21
N MET A 145 10.10 -12.47 -9.89
CA MET A 145 11.13 -11.99 -8.95
C MET A 145 12.25 -13.01 -8.71
N VAL A 146 12.01 -14.31 -8.97
CA VAL A 146 12.90 -15.41 -8.56
C VAL A 146 14.29 -15.26 -9.15
N SER A 147 14.42 -14.82 -10.42
CA SER A 147 15.72 -14.66 -11.07
C SER A 147 16.57 -13.57 -10.39
N ALA A 148 15.96 -12.43 -10.05
CA ALA A 148 16.65 -11.33 -9.38
C ALA A 148 17.06 -11.73 -7.95
N LEU A 149 16.14 -12.33 -7.19
CA LEU A 149 16.40 -12.83 -5.84
C LEU A 149 17.51 -13.89 -5.80
N SER A 150 17.52 -14.81 -6.78
CA SER A 150 18.57 -15.84 -6.90
C SER A 150 19.94 -15.24 -7.24
N SER A 151 19.95 -14.06 -7.86
CA SER A 151 21.16 -13.32 -8.21
C SER A 151 21.64 -12.41 -7.08
N GLY A 152 20.95 -12.41 -5.93
CA GLY A 152 21.33 -11.67 -4.73
C GLY A 152 20.67 -10.29 -4.57
N SER A 153 19.76 -9.89 -5.46
CA SER A 153 18.95 -8.68 -5.25
C SER A 153 18.08 -8.80 -4.01
N ASP A 154 17.84 -7.68 -3.34
CA ASP A 154 16.87 -7.66 -2.26
C ASP A 154 15.43 -7.76 -2.79
N VAL A 155 14.47 -7.95 -1.87
CA VAL A 155 13.04 -8.12 -2.23
C VAL A 155 12.44 -6.86 -2.86
N ARG A 156 12.86 -5.67 -2.44
CA ARG A 156 12.38 -4.41 -3.00
C ARG A 156 12.90 -4.23 -4.42
N GLU A 157 14.19 -4.39 -4.63
CA GLU A 157 14.85 -4.31 -5.94
C GLU A 157 14.23 -5.31 -6.92
N ALA A 158 14.05 -6.56 -6.51
CA ALA A 158 13.42 -7.59 -7.34
C ALA A 158 11.95 -7.22 -7.68
N TRP A 159 11.20 -6.66 -6.73
CA TRP A 159 9.83 -6.22 -6.98
C TRP A 159 9.77 -5.03 -7.93
N GLN A 160 10.66 -4.05 -7.76
CA GLN A 160 10.76 -2.85 -8.59
C GLN A 160 11.19 -3.18 -10.02
N ALA A 161 12.13 -4.10 -10.20
CA ALA A 161 12.56 -4.58 -11.51
C ALA A 161 11.37 -5.13 -12.31
N VAL A 162 10.58 -6.02 -11.70
CA VAL A 162 9.36 -6.56 -12.33
C VAL A 162 8.32 -5.47 -12.58
N PHE A 163 8.15 -4.53 -11.64
CA PHE A 163 7.24 -3.39 -11.83
C PHE A 163 7.60 -2.56 -13.07
N HIS A 164 8.89 -2.30 -13.29
CA HIS A 164 9.39 -1.61 -14.47
C HIS A 164 9.23 -2.44 -15.76
N ASP A 165 9.47 -3.75 -15.71
CA ASP A 165 9.26 -4.65 -16.86
C ASP A 165 7.79 -4.76 -17.30
N LEU A 166 6.86 -4.51 -16.38
CA LEU A 166 5.42 -4.46 -16.66
C LEU A 166 4.97 -3.17 -17.35
N LEU A 167 5.87 -2.20 -17.56
CA LEU A 167 5.56 -0.97 -18.28
C LEU A 167 5.11 -1.30 -19.72
N PRO A 168 3.93 -0.81 -20.16
CA PRO A 168 3.48 -1.08 -21.52
C PRO A 168 4.42 -0.50 -22.56
N ARG A 169 4.82 -1.31 -23.55
CA ARG A 169 5.68 -0.86 -24.67
C ARG A 169 5.11 0.32 -25.47
N ALA A 170 3.79 0.48 -25.47
CA ALA A 170 3.08 1.58 -26.14
C ALA A 170 2.88 2.81 -25.23
N ALA A 171 3.47 2.83 -24.03
CA ALA A 171 3.39 3.98 -23.13
C ALA A 171 4.07 5.20 -23.77
N SER A 172 3.46 6.37 -23.61
CA SER A 172 4.10 7.61 -24.03
C SER A 172 5.32 7.92 -23.16
N VAL A 173 6.29 8.65 -23.71
CA VAL A 173 7.47 9.12 -22.95
C VAL A 173 7.04 9.94 -21.74
N ALA A 174 6.02 10.81 -21.90
CA ALA A 174 5.50 11.62 -20.80
C ALA A 174 4.91 10.76 -19.67
N THR A 175 4.04 9.79 -19.99
CA THR A 175 3.45 8.89 -18.99
C THR A 175 4.52 8.05 -18.28
N THR A 176 5.53 7.59 -19.02
CA THR A 176 6.65 6.84 -18.46
C THR A 176 7.42 7.69 -17.45
N ALA A 177 7.77 8.92 -17.82
CA ALA A 177 8.46 9.85 -16.92
C ALA A 177 7.65 10.21 -15.67
N GLU A 178 6.31 10.31 -15.77
CA GLU A 178 5.43 10.53 -14.62
C GLU A 178 5.43 9.36 -13.65
N ILE A 179 5.41 8.12 -14.16
CA ILE A 179 5.46 6.91 -13.32
C ILE A 179 6.83 6.78 -12.66
N GLU A 180 7.91 6.97 -13.40
CA GLU A 180 9.26 6.98 -12.81
C GLU A 180 9.42 8.08 -11.76
N GLN A 181 8.75 9.22 -11.92
CA GLN A 181 8.73 10.26 -10.90
C GLN A 181 8.05 9.77 -9.61
N LEU A 182 6.96 9.00 -9.71
CA LEU A 182 6.31 8.41 -8.53
C LEU A 182 7.22 7.40 -7.82
N VAL A 183 7.95 6.56 -8.57
CA VAL A 183 8.94 5.63 -8.01
C VAL A 183 10.03 6.39 -7.27
N ARG A 184 10.63 7.41 -7.90
CA ARG A 184 11.64 8.27 -7.25
C ARG A 184 11.12 8.97 -5.99
N ILE A 185 9.85 9.40 -5.99
CA ILE A 185 9.22 9.99 -4.80
C ILE A 185 9.15 8.96 -3.66
N ALA A 186 8.76 7.72 -3.96
CA ALA A 186 8.66 6.65 -2.97
C ALA A 186 10.04 6.23 -2.44
N ASP A 187 11.03 6.05 -3.32
CA ASP A 187 12.40 5.69 -2.91
C ASP A 187 13.03 6.76 -2.03
N HIS A 188 12.85 8.03 -2.39
CA HIS A 188 13.35 9.14 -1.58
C HIS A 188 12.69 9.20 -0.20
N HIS A 189 11.39 8.91 -0.12
CA HIS A 189 10.70 8.83 1.18
C HIS A 189 11.24 7.67 2.02
N ASP A 190 11.44 6.50 1.42
CA ASP A 190 11.96 5.32 2.11
C ASP A 190 13.37 5.53 2.67
N ALA A 191 14.27 6.12 1.87
CA ALA A 191 15.61 6.49 2.30
C ALA A 191 15.54 7.46 3.49
N ARG A 192 14.70 8.50 3.41
CA ARG A 192 14.53 9.46 4.51
C ARG A 192 13.94 8.82 5.77
N MET A 193 12.99 7.90 5.65
CA MET A 193 12.43 7.18 6.79
C MET A 193 13.47 6.27 7.46
N THR A 194 14.43 5.75 6.70
CA THR A 194 15.50 4.88 7.21
C THR A 194 16.64 5.68 7.87
N GLU A 195 16.97 6.83 7.28
CA GLU A 195 18.04 7.72 7.77
C GLU A 195 17.60 8.66 8.91
N ALA A 196 16.29 8.90 9.04
CA ALA A 196 15.73 9.79 10.04
C ALA A 196 16.11 9.34 11.47
N PRO A 197 16.59 10.25 12.32
CA PRO A 197 16.73 9.97 13.75
C PRO A 197 15.39 9.53 14.36
N ALA A 198 15.43 8.66 15.38
CA ALA A 198 14.22 8.18 16.06
C ALA A 198 13.33 9.29 16.66
N GLU A 199 13.88 10.49 16.82
CA GLU A 199 13.23 11.69 17.33
C GLU A 199 12.53 12.53 16.24
N GLN A 200 12.76 12.20 14.96
CA GLN A 200 12.15 12.93 13.85
C GLN A 200 10.70 12.50 13.65
N ASP A 201 9.85 13.49 13.37
CA ASP A 201 8.42 13.28 13.20
C ASP A 201 8.11 12.52 11.89
N GLY A 202 7.88 11.20 12.02
CA GLY A 202 7.47 10.32 10.93
C GLY A 202 6.13 10.71 10.30
N GLN A 203 5.29 11.46 11.01
CA GLN A 203 4.06 12.03 10.46
C GLN A 203 4.36 13.14 9.46
N ALA A 204 5.32 14.02 9.74
CA ALA A 204 5.71 15.08 8.81
C ALA A 204 6.24 14.51 7.48
N LEU A 205 7.06 13.44 7.53
CA LEU A 205 7.60 12.79 6.34
C LEU A 205 6.51 12.16 5.46
N ARG A 206 5.48 11.57 6.08
CA ARG A 206 4.37 10.97 5.35
C ARG A 206 3.38 12.03 4.83
N ALA A 207 3.18 13.13 5.55
CA ALA A 207 2.43 14.29 5.05
C ALA A 207 3.08 14.87 3.79
N GLU A 208 4.41 15.04 3.81
CA GLU A 208 5.18 15.50 2.64
C GLU A 208 5.05 14.54 1.45
N LEU A 209 5.09 13.22 1.71
CA LEU A 209 4.85 12.21 0.68
C LEU A 209 3.44 12.35 0.08
N GLY A 210 2.42 12.54 0.92
CA GLY A 210 1.05 12.80 0.49
C GLY A 210 0.95 14.01 -0.44
N GLU A 211 1.51 15.15 -0.05
CA GLU A 211 1.53 16.36 -0.89
C GLU A 211 2.24 16.15 -2.24
N ARG A 212 3.32 15.35 -2.26
CA ARG A 212 4.03 14.99 -3.50
C ARG A 212 3.15 14.14 -4.42
N PHE A 213 2.45 13.14 -3.89
CA PHE A 213 1.51 12.34 -4.68
C PHE A 213 0.30 13.14 -5.14
N GLU A 214 -0.25 14.04 -4.32
CA GLU A 214 -1.34 14.93 -4.75
C GLU A 214 -0.94 15.84 -5.91
N ARG A 215 0.28 16.38 -5.89
CA ARG A 215 0.81 17.18 -7.01
C ARG A 215 0.87 16.37 -8.31
N VAL A 216 1.37 15.13 -8.26
CA VAL A 216 1.38 14.25 -9.43
C VAL A 216 -0.04 13.90 -9.87
N PHE A 217 -0.93 13.57 -8.94
CA PHE A 217 -2.34 13.28 -9.23
C PHE A 217 -3.04 14.40 -10.00
N ARG A 218 -2.84 15.65 -9.57
CA ARG A 218 -3.43 16.84 -10.21
C ARG A 218 -2.80 17.13 -11.58
N ARG A 219 -1.47 17.03 -11.69
CA ARG A 219 -0.74 17.32 -12.93
C ARG A 219 -1.02 16.28 -14.02
N ALA A 220 -1.09 15.01 -13.63
CA ALA A 220 -1.28 13.87 -14.53
C ALA A 220 -2.76 13.52 -14.76
N ALA A 221 -3.67 14.49 -14.58
CA ALA A 221 -5.11 14.26 -14.66
C ALA A 221 -5.50 13.66 -16.02
N GLY A 222 -6.29 12.59 -15.99
CA GLY A 222 -6.71 11.85 -17.19
C GLY A 222 -5.69 10.84 -17.70
N THR A 223 -4.51 10.71 -17.08
CA THR A 223 -3.53 9.66 -17.38
C THR A 223 -3.57 8.55 -16.34
N VAL A 224 -2.93 7.42 -16.66
CA VAL A 224 -2.72 6.31 -15.71
C VAL A 224 -1.75 6.67 -14.58
N ALA A 225 -0.88 7.67 -14.75
CA ALA A 225 0.00 8.09 -13.67
C ALA A 225 -0.82 8.70 -12.50
N ALA A 226 -1.94 9.38 -12.77
CA ALA A 226 -2.87 9.79 -11.73
C ALA A 226 -3.47 8.59 -10.97
N LEU A 227 -3.66 7.43 -11.61
CA LEU A 227 -4.15 6.22 -10.94
C LEU A 227 -3.10 5.66 -9.97
N PHE A 228 -1.82 5.65 -10.34
CA PHE A 228 -0.74 5.25 -9.44
C PHE A 228 -0.55 6.24 -8.28
N ALA A 229 -0.60 7.55 -8.55
CA ALA A 229 -0.57 8.58 -7.52
C ALA A 229 -1.75 8.42 -6.55
N PHE A 230 -2.95 8.15 -7.06
CA PHE A 230 -4.13 7.84 -6.28
C PHE A 230 -3.93 6.59 -5.40
N LEU A 231 -3.38 5.50 -5.93
CA LEU A 231 -3.05 4.31 -5.13
C LEU A 231 -2.02 4.60 -4.03
N GLY A 232 -1.05 5.48 -4.29
CA GLY A 232 -0.11 5.94 -3.26
C GLY A 232 -0.81 6.68 -2.12
N LEU A 233 -1.75 7.58 -2.44
CA LEU A 233 -2.58 8.28 -1.45
C LEU A 233 -3.47 7.32 -0.65
N GLU A 234 -4.04 6.32 -1.31
CA GLU A 234 -4.80 5.24 -0.66
C GLU A 234 -3.93 4.43 0.31
N GLY A 235 -2.68 4.17 -0.05
CA GLY A 235 -1.70 3.51 0.82
C GLY A 235 -1.44 4.31 2.10
N LEU A 236 -1.27 5.64 1.97
CA LEU A 236 -1.10 6.52 3.13
C LEU A 236 -2.32 6.55 4.05
N ASP A 237 -3.52 6.60 3.47
CA ASP A 237 -4.76 6.52 4.25
C ASP A 237 -4.85 5.17 4.99
N ALA A 238 -4.48 4.06 4.33
CA ALA A 238 -4.44 2.73 4.94
C ALA A 238 -3.40 2.64 6.08
N GLU A 239 -2.22 3.22 5.91
CA GLU A 239 -1.18 3.28 6.95
C GLU A 239 -1.65 4.07 8.17
N ARG A 240 -2.34 5.21 7.96
CA ARG A 240 -2.89 6.02 9.05
C ARG A 240 -3.99 5.28 9.81
N VAL A 241 -4.88 4.56 9.11
CA VAL A 241 -5.86 3.65 9.75
C VAL A 241 -5.15 2.53 10.52
N ARG A 242 -4.13 1.90 9.92
CA ARG A 242 -3.36 0.82 10.53
C ARG A 242 -2.72 1.27 11.84
N ALA A 243 -2.03 2.41 11.83
CA ALA A 243 -1.43 2.99 13.02
C ALA A 243 -2.48 3.21 14.11
N GLY A 244 -3.62 3.82 13.77
CA GLY A 244 -4.69 4.06 14.73
C GLY A 244 -5.24 2.80 15.39
N LEU A 245 -5.42 1.71 14.62
CA LEU A 245 -5.91 0.43 15.13
C LEU A 245 -4.87 -0.30 15.98
N VAL A 246 -3.64 -0.43 15.47
CA VAL A 246 -2.58 -1.22 16.09
C VAL A 246 -2.15 -0.56 17.40
N THR A 247 -1.95 0.75 17.41
CA THR A 247 -1.59 1.50 18.62
C THR A 247 -2.63 1.30 19.71
N ARG A 248 -3.93 1.40 19.40
CA ARG A 248 -5.02 1.19 20.37
C ARG A 248 -5.19 -0.26 20.80
N ARG A 249 -4.80 -1.22 19.96
CA ARG A 249 -4.88 -2.64 20.31
C ARG A 249 -3.71 -3.09 21.17
N LEU A 250 -2.52 -2.54 20.92
CA LEU A 250 -1.30 -2.89 21.67
C LEU A 250 -1.17 -2.06 22.96
N LEU A 251 -1.54 -0.78 22.93
CA LEU A 251 -1.52 0.10 24.08
C LEU A 251 -2.92 0.11 24.73
N ARG A 252 -3.03 -0.42 25.96
CA ARG A 252 -4.30 -0.47 26.72
C ARG A 252 -4.96 0.91 26.89
N ARG A 253 -4.18 1.98 26.83
CA ARG A 253 -4.62 3.38 26.65
C ARG A 253 -3.60 4.06 25.76
N VAL A 254 -4.08 4.78 24.75
CA VAL A 254 -3.23 5.64 23.94
C VAL A 254 -3.00 6.94 24.71
N PRO A 255 -1.75 7.30 25.05
CA PRO A 255 -1.44 8.60 25.63
C PRO A 255 -1.90 9.72 24.70
N GLU A 256 -2.33 10.85 25.25
CA GLU A 256 -2.63 12.05 24.45
C GLU A 256 -1.46 12.35 23.50
N GLY A 257 -1.74 12.43 22.19
CA GLY A 257 -0.74 12.73 21.16
C GLY A 257 -0.19 11.54 20.35
N LEU A 258 -0.50 10.28 20.69
CA LEU A 258 -0.09 9.11 19.88
C LEU A 258 -1.13 8.77 18.81
N THR A 259 -1.24 9.64 17.81
CA THR A 259 -2.26 9.51 16.76
C THR A 259 -1.70 8.89 15.48
N TRP A 260 -0.46 9.24 15.08
CA TRP A 260 0.20 8.72 13.87
C TRP A 260 1.73 8.94 13.86
N ALA A 261 2.44 8.57 14.94
CA ALA A 261 3.91 8.58 14.97
C ALA A 261 4.49 7.40 14.17
#